data_AF-A0A949XPR7-F1
#
_entry.id   AF-A0A949XPR7-F1
#
_cell.length_a   1.000
_cell.length_b   1.000
_cell.length_c   1.000
_cell.angle_alpha   90.00
_cell.angle_beta   90.00
_cell.angle_gamma   90.00
#
_symmetry.space_group_name_H-M   'P 1'
#
loop_
_entity.id
_entity.type
_entity.pdbx_description
1 polymer ?
#
loop_
_entity_poly.entity_id
_entity_poly.type
_entity_poly.pdbx_seq_one_letter_code
_entity_poly.pdbx_strand_id
1 'polypeptide(L)'
;MKRLWSAEELGERWTLGVEDLTLLSGLPDAGKLGLAAQLAYWRQNGRFPDEEADLAPAVVGHLAAQVGVHADVLEGYEWTGRTGRRHRRLVIDHLAVAAFDDAAEARFRTWLSDELLPHEPVPSALDRR
;
A
#
# COMPACT_ATOMS: atom_id res chain seq x y z
N MET A 1 -7.42 -11.82 -5.49
CA MET A 1 -6.61 -11.96 -4.26
C MET A 1 -6.75 -13.37 -3.70
N LYS A 2 -5.71 -13.94 -3.07
CA LYS A 2 -5.79 -15.19 -2.29
C LYS A 2 -6.89 -15.08 -1.22
N ARG A 3 -7.76 -16.09 -1.07
CA ARG A 3 -8.89 -16.03 -0.12
C ARG A 3 -8.61 -16.71 1.22
N LEU A 4 -7.68 -17.67 1.26
CA LEU A 4 -7.29 -18.40 2.46
C LEU A 4 -5.90 -17.92 2.88
N TRP A 5 -5.79 -17.43 4.11
CA TRP A 5 -4.55 -16.91 4.68
C TRP A 5 -4.28 -17.62 6.01
N SER A 6 -3.05 -18.07 6.22
CA SER A 6 -2.63 -18.49 7.57
C SER A 6 -2.39 -17.27 8.45
N ALA A 7 -2.35 -17.46 9.78
CA ALA A 7 -2.01 -16.38 10.70
C ALA A 7 -0.59 -15.84 10.46
N GLU A 8 0.35 -16.72 10.09
CA GLU A 8 1.73 -16.36 9.74
C GLU A 8 1.77 -15.48 8.48
N GLU A 9 1.09 -15.89 7.40
CA GLU A 9 1.05 -15.10 6.16
C GLU A 9 0.36 -13.73 6.37
N LEU A 10 -0.60 -13.65 7.29
CA LEU A 10 -1.21 -12.38 7.69
C LEU A 10 -0.18 -11.49 8.39
N GLY A 11 0.55 -12.01 9.38
CA GLY A 11 1.59 -11.25 10.08
C GLY A 11 2.75 -10.79 9.18
N GLU A 12 3.06 -11.54 8.12
CA GLU A 12 4.13 -11.15 7.19
C GLU A 12 3.68 -10.10 6.16
N ARG A 13 2.45 -10.21 5.65
CA ARG A 13 2.02 -9.48 4.45
C ARG A 13 0.95 -8.43 4.71
N TRP A 14 0.33 -8.43 5.89
CA TRP A 14 -0.82 -7.59 6.24
C TRP A 14 -0.61 -6.82 7.54
N THR A 15 0.64 -6.42 7.79
CA THR A 15 1.03 -5.67 9.01
C THR A 15 1.04 -4.16 8.78
N LEU A 16 0.54 -3.43 9.77
CA LEU A 16 0.55 -1.97 9.87
C LEU A 16 1.67 -1.53 10.81
N GLY A 17 2.54 -0.64 10.32
CA GLY A 17 3.60 -0.02 11.10
C GLY A 17 3.08 1.12 11.99
N VAL A 18 3.97 1.69 12.81
CA VAL A 18 3.62 2.79 13.72
C VAL A 18 3.17 4.04 12.95
N GLU A 19 3.82 4.33 11.83
CA GLU A 19 3.46 5.44 10.95
C GLU A 19 2.07 5.24 10.32
N ASP A 20 1.72 4.00 10.01
CA ASP A 20 0.40 3.66 9.47
C ASP A 20 -0.67 3.90 10.53
N LEU A 21 -0.46 3.41 11.75
CA LEU A 21 -1.39 3.64 12.86
C LEU A 21 -1.55 5.13 13.19
N THR A 22 -0.48 5.91 13.03
CA THR A 22 -0.50 7.38 13.19
C THR A 22 -1.37 8.04 12.11
N LEU A 23 -1.28 7.58 10.86
CA LEU A 23 -2.14 8.05 9.76
C LEU A 23 -3.63 7.82 10.05
N LEU A 24 -3.99 6.74 10.76
CA LEU A 24 -5.37 6.43 11.12
C LEU A 24 -5.92 7.28 12.28
N SER A 25 -5.05 7.97 13.02
CA SER A 25 -5.43 8.68 14.24
C SER A 25 -6.48 9.77 13.98
N GLY A 26 -7.46 9.88 14.90
CA GLY A 26 -8.53 10.87 14.81
C GLY A 26 -9.67 10.55 13.83
N LEU A 27 -9.61 9.44 13.09
CA LEU A 27 -10.73 8.95 12.28
C LEU A 27 -11.78 8.23 13.13
N PRO A 28 -13.07 8.21 12.73
CA PRO A 28 -14.05 7.29 13.29
C PRO A 28 -13.68 5.84 12.95
N ASP A 29 -14.20 4.87 13.70
CA ASP A 29 -13.75 3.46 13.60
C ASP A 29 -13.90 2.85 12.20
N ALA A 30 -15.04 3.06 11.54
CA ALA A 30 -15.24 2.69 10.13
C ALA A 30 -14.21 3.35 9.19
N GLY A 31 -13.85 4.60 9.48
CA GLY A 31 -12.82 5.34 8.76
C GLY A 31 -11.42 4.78 8.97
N LYS A 32 -11.07 4.42 10.21
CA LYS A 32 -9.78 3.79 10.53
C LYS A 32 -9.63 2.46 9.80
N LEU A 33 -10.62 1.57 9.90
CA LEU A 33 -10.57 0.25 9.27
C LEU A 33 -10.61 0.36 7.74
N GLY A 34 -11.45 1.24 7.18
CA GLY A 34 -11.49 1.48 5.73
C GLY A 34 -10.20 2.06 5.17
N LEU A 35 -9.54 3.00 5.87
CA LEU A 35 -8.23 3.52 5.45
C LEU A 35 -7.13 2.44 5.58
N ALA A 36 -7.11 1.70 6.69
CA ALA A 36 -6.19 0.58 6.90
C ALA A 36 -6.31 -0.48 5.80
N ALA A 37 -7.54 -0.87 5.45
CA ALA A 37 -7.82 -1.82 4.38
C ALA A 37 -7.28 -1.34 3.04
N GLN A 38 -7.52 -0.07 2.66
CA GLN A 38 -7.00 0.48 1.41
C GLN A 38 -5.47 0.56 1.38
N LEU A 39 -4.84 0.98 2.48
CA LEU A 39 -3.39 1.05 2.60
C LEU A 39 -2.73 -0.33 2.44
N ALA A 40 -3.18 -1.30 3.22
CA ALA A 40 -2.62 -2.65 3.19
C ALA A 40 -2.89 -3.33 1.84
N TYR A 41 -4.08 -3.14 1.27
CA TYR A 41 -4.43 -3.68 -0.04
C TYR A 41 -3.55 -3.10 -1.15
N TRP A 42 -3.29 -1.78 -1.13
CA TRP A 42 -2.42 -1.13 -2.12
C TRP A 42 -1.00 -1.69 -2.08
N ARG A 43 -0.39 -1.83 -0.90
CA ARG A 43 0.96 -2.41 -0.76
C ARG A 43 1.08 -3.80 -1.38
N GLN A 44 0.03 -4.60 -1.26
CA GLN A 44 -0.01 -5.96 -1.75
C GLN A 44 -0.35 -6.12 -3.24
N ASN A 45 -1.10 -5.17 -3.82
CA ASN A 45 -1.69 -5.35 -5.15
C ASN A 45 -1.40 -4.20 -6.13
N GLY A 46 -0.81 -3.08 -5.68
CA GLY A 46 -0.56 -1.89 -6.50
C GLY A 46 -1.83 -1.21 -7.04
N ARG A 47 -3.00 -1.50 -6.45
CA ARG A 47 -4.30 -0.94 -6.81
C ARG A 47 -5.19 -0.83 -5.57
N PHE A 48 -6.30 -0.11 -5.66
CA PHE A 48 -7.28 -0.02 -4.57
C PHE A 48 -8.37 -1.09 -4.69
N PRO A 49 -9.00 -1.49 -3.57
CA PRO A 49 -10.26 -2.22 -3.58
C PRO A 49 -11.41 -1.29 -3.96
N ASP A 50 -12.40 -1.83 -4.66
CA ASP A 50 -13.63 -1.12 -5.05
C ASP A 50 -14.82 -1.51 -4.18
N GLU A 51 -14.74 -2.64 -3.49
CA GLU A 51 -15.74 -3.10 -2.52
C GLU A 51 -15.11 -3.97 -1.43
N GLU A 52 -15.87 -4.25 -0.36
CA GLU A 52 -15.37 -5.07 0.76
C GLU A 52 -15.05 -6.50 0.34
N ALA A 53 -15.81 -7.05 -0.62
CA ALA A 53 -15.64 -8.41 -1.12
C ALA A 53 -14.28 -8.65 -1.78
N ASP A 54 -13.57 -7.58 -2.21
CA ASP A 54 -12.20 -7.67 -2.71
C ASP A 54 -11.22 -8.20 -1.65
N LEU A 55 -11.51 -7.98 -0.37
CA LEU A 55 -10.70 -8.45 0.76
C LEU A 55 -11.18 -9.81 1.27
N ALA A 56 -10.24 -10.66 1.67
CA ALA A 56 -10.57 -11.88 2.37
C ALA A 56 -11.06 -11.55 3.80
N PRO A 57 -12.09 -12.21 4.34
CA PRO A 57 -12.57 -11.94 5.70
C PRO A 57 -11.49 -12.05 6.77
N ALA A 58 -10.54 -12.98 6.61
CA ALA A 58 -9.40 -13.13 7.50
C ALA A 58 -8.47 -11.91 7.50
N VAL A 59 -8.30 -11.25 6.34
CA VAL A 59 -7.54 -10.00 6.23
C VAL A 59 -8.27 -8.86 6.93
N VAL A 60 -9.58 -8.73 6.73
CA VAL A 60 -10.39 -7.70 7.41
C VAL A 60 -10.29 -7.86 8.93
N GLY A 61 -10.49 -9.08 9.44
CA GLY A 61 -10.37 -9.36 10.88
C GLY A 61 -8.96 -9.09 11.42
N HIS A 62 -7.92 -9.42 10.66
CA HIS A 62 -6.54 -9.15 11.05
C HIS A 62 -6.20 -7.66 11.13
N LEU A 63 -6.69 -6.87 10.17
CA LEU A 63 -6.52 -5.41 10.17
C LEU A 63 -7.35 -4.76 11.29
N ALA A 64 -8.58 -5.22 11.51
CA ALA A 64 -9.43 -4.73 12.60
C ALA A 64 -8.77 -4.93 13.97
N ALA A 65 -8.13 -6.08 14.20
CA ALA A 65 -7.37 -6.37 15.41
C ALA A 65 -6.19 -5.41 15.62
N GLN A 66 -5.44 -5.08 14.56
CA GLN A 66 -4.31 -4.14 14.64
C GLN A 66 -4.76 -2.70 14.93
N VAL A 67 -5.93 -2.31 14.40
CA VAL A 67 -6.49 -0.96 14.57
C VAL A 67 -7.28 -0.83 15.88
N GLY A 68 -7.62 -1.94 16.52
CA GLY A 68 -8.36 -1.98 17.79
C GLY A 68 -9.86 -1.70 17.63
N VAL A 69 -10.46 -2.15 16.54
CA VAL A 69 -11.90 -1.99 16.23
C VAL A 69 -12.53 -3.33 15.86
N HIS A 70 -13.86 -3.41 15.88
CA HIS A 70 -14.56 -4.60 15.38
C HIS A 70 -14.57 -4.61 13.85
N ALA A 71 -14.59 -5.80 13.24
CA ALA A 71 -14.53 -5.93 11.78
C ALA A 71 -15.82 -5.49 11.07
N ASP A 72 -16.96 -5.62 11.75
CA ASP A 72 -18.30 -5.23 11.28
C ASP A 72 -18.45 -3.72 11.03
N VAL A 73 -17.61 -2.88 11.65
CA VAL A 73 -17.62 -1.43 11.39
C VAL A 73 -17.21 -1.08 9.95
N LEU A 74 -16.65 -2.04 9.21
CA LEU A 74 -16.36 -1.88 7.78
C LEU A 74 -17.62 -2.01 6.91
N GLU A 75 -18.68 -2.64 7.42
CA GLU A 75 -19.95 -2.78 6.72
C GLU A 75 -20.53 -1.39 6.40
N GLY A 76 -20.86 -1.16 5.14
CA GLY A 76 -21.35 0.15 4.68
C GLY A 76 -20.26 1.22 4.51
N TYR A 77 -18.97 0.86 4.58
CA TYR A 77 -17.90 1.76 4.17
C TYR A 77 -17.97 2.07 2.67
N GLU A 78 -18.03 3.35 2.33
CA GLU A 78 -18.16 3.83 0.94
C GLU A 78 -16.81 3.87 0.20
N TRP A 79 -16.40 2.72 -0.36
CA TRP A 79 -15.13 2.50 -1.05
C TRP A 79 -14.87 3.43 -2.25
N THR A 80 -15.88 3.65 -3.09
CA THR A 80 -15.81 4.53 -4.28
C THR A 80 -16.47 5.89 -4.04
N GLY A 81 -17.07 6.08 -2.86
CA GLY A 81 -17.67 7.32 -2.42
C GLY A 81 -16.64 8.41 -2.12
N ARG A 82 -17.10 9.50 -1.51
CA ARG A 82 -16.24 10.66 -1.17
C ARG A 82 -15.15 10.29 -0.16
N THR A 83 -15.52 9.56 0.89
CA THR A 83 -14.60 9.12 1.94
C THR A 83 -13.55 8.15 1.39
N GLY A 84 -13.99 7.13 0.65
CA GLY A 84 -13.09 6.18 -0.01
C GLY A 84 -12.07 6.87 -0.91
N ARG A 85 -12.49 7.76 -1.81
CA ARG A 85 -11.58 8.53 -2.68
C ARG A 85 -10.60 9.42 -1.91
N ARG A 86 -11.04 10.05 -0.82
CA ARG A 86 -10.14 10.82 0.06
C ARG A 86 -9.08 9.90 0.67
N HIS A 87 -9.47 8.72 1.15
CA HIS A 87 -8.56 7.74 1.71
C HIS A 87 -7.57 7.21 0.67
N ARG A 88 -8.00 6.94 -0.58
CA ARG A 88 -7.09 6.60 -1.70
C ARG A 88 -6.00 7.64 -1.85
N ARG A 89 -6.36 8.92 -1.81
CA ARG A 89 -5.38 10.02 -1.91
C ARG A 89 -4.41 10.03 -0.73
N LEU A 90 -4.91 9.88 0.50
CA LEU A 90 -4.07 9.79 1.70
C LEU A 90 -3.09 8.62 1.60
N VAL A 91 -3.50 7.47 1.07
CA VAL A 91 -2.61 6.31 0.87
C VAL A 91 -1.51 6.62 -0.14
N ILE A 92 -1.84 7.21 -1.29
CA ILE A 92 -0.85 7.60 -2.30
C ILE A 92 0.17 8.60 -1.72
N ASP A 93 -0.31 9.60 -0.99
CA ASP A 93 0.56 10.61 -0.36
C ASP A 93 1.43 9.99 0.75
N HIS A 94 0.87 9.13 1.61
CA HIS A 94 1.58 8.44 2.69
C HIS A 94 2.67 7.50 2.17
N LEU A 95 2.41 6.80 1.07
CA LEU A 95 3.38 5.90 0.44
C LEU A 95 4.35 6.63 -0.49
N ALA A 96 4.24 7.95 -0.64
CA ALA A 96 4.99 8.76 -1.59
C ALA A 96 4.95 8.20 -3.04
N VAL A 97 3.81 7.62 -3.42
CA VAL A 97 3.62 7.07 -4.76
C VAL A 97 3.42 8.21 -5.75
N ALA A 98 4.26 8.24 -6.78
CA ALA A 98 4.23 9.25 -7.82
C ALA A 98 4.16 8.59 -9.21
N ALA A 99 3.78 9.39 -10.21
CA ALA A 99 3.88 8.97 -11.60
C ALA A 99 5.34 8.70 -11.97
N PHE A 100 5.56 7.73 -12.86
CA PHE A 100 6.88 7.45 -13.42
C PHE A 100 7.07 8.31 -14.67
N ASP A 101 7.45 9.57 -14.46
CA ASP A 101 7.79 10.52 -15.52
C ASP A 101 9.30 10.47 -15.87
N ASP A 102 9.74 11.27 -16.84
CA ASP A 102 11.15 11.31 -17.28
C ASP A 102 12.11 11.63 -16.13
N ALA A 103 11.68 12.46 -15.16
CA ALA A 103 12.48 12.81 -13.99
C ALA A 103 12.57 11.63 -13.00
N ALA A 104 11.48 10.89 -12.80
CA ALA A 104 11.47 9.65 -12.04
C ALA A 104 12.32 8.57 -12.71
N GLU A 105 12.25 8.43 -14.03
CA GLU A 105 13.08 7.50 -14.79
C GLU A 105 14.57 7.84 -14.63
N ALA A 106 14.95 9.10 -14.80
CA ALA A 106 16.33 9.54 -14.62
C ALA A 106 16.86 9.20 -13.21
N ARG A 107 16.09 9.53 -12.16
CA ARG A 107 16.45 9.19 -10.77
C ARG A 107 16.56 7.68 -10.56
N PHE A 108 15.64 6.91 -11.12
CA PHE A 108 15.63 5.45 -11.00
C PHE A 108 16.84 4.82 -11.71
N ARG A 109 17.20 5.30 -12.91
CA ARG A 109 18.39 4.86 -13.64
C ARG A 109 19.67 5.15 -12.87
N THR A 110 19.82 6.37 -12.32
CA THR A 110 20.97 6.72 -11.47
C THR A 110 21.09 5.78 -10.28
N TRP A 111 19.99 5.59 -9.54
CA TRP A 111 19.98 4.66 -8.40
C TRP A 111 20.34 3.22 -8.79
N LEU A 112 19.79 2.71 -9.91
CA LEU A 112 20.11 1.38 -10.44
C LEU A 112 21.61 1.22 -10.72
N SER A 113 22.21 2.20 -11.40
CA SER A 113 23.64 2.18 -11.72
C SER A 113 24.50 2.24 -10.46
N ASP A 114 24.16 3.11 -9.52
CA ASP A 114 24.99 3.32 -8.33
C ASP A 114 24.90 2.16 -7.33
N GLU A 115 23.71 1.60 -7.12
CA GLU A 115 23.47 0.64 -6.03
C GLU A 115 23.52 -0.83 -6.49
N LEU A 116 23.05 -1.13 -7.71
CA LEU A 116 22.92 -2.51 -8.19
C LEU A 116 23.96 -2.88 -9.23
N LEU A 117 24.52 -1.90 -9.94
CA LEU A 117 25.47 -2.09 -11.02
C LEU A 117 26.74 -1.23 -10.85
N PRO A 118 27.35 -1.16 -9.65
CA PRO A 118 28.46 -0.23 -9.36
C PRO A 118 29.73 -0.47 -10.20
N HIS A 119 29.79 -1.60 -10.92
CA HIS A 119 30.92 -2.00 -11.74
C HIS A 119 30.56 -2.23 -13.22
N GLU A 120 29.35 -1.89 -13.64
CA GLU A 120 28.99 -2.02 -15.05
C GLU A 120 29.65 -0.89 -15.86
N PRO A 121 30.32 -1.21 -16.98
CA PRO A 121 30.98 -0.20 -17.80
C PRO A 121 29.94 0.73 -18.42
N VAL A 122 30.07 2.04 -18.12
CA VAL A 122 29.26 3.12 -18.73
C VAL A 122 29.27 3.00 -20.26
N PRO A 123 28.19 3.35 -20.97
CA PRO A 123 28.08 3.20 -22.44
C PRO A 123 29.24 3.81 -23.24
N SER A 124 29.92 4.84 -22.72
CA SER A 124 31.12 5.43 -23.33
C SER A 124 32.31 4.47 -23.41
N ALA A 125 32.32 3.37 -22.65
CA ALA A 125 33.30 2.30 -22.77
C ALA A 125 33.05 1.38 -23.98
N LEU A 126 31.85 1.42 -24.57
CA LEU A 126 31.48 0.63 -25.76
C LEU A 126 31.76 1.37 -27.07
N ASP A 127 32.03 2.68 -27.03
CA ASP A 127 32.36 3.51 -28.21
C ASP A 127 33.81 3.33 -28.71
N ARG A 128 34.51 2.26 -28.33
CA ARG A 128 35.78 1.88 -28.96
C ARG A 128 35.57 0.74 -29.94
N ARG A 129 35.45 1.10 -31.22
CA ARG A 129 36.11 0.42 -32.36
C ARG A 129 36.04 1.24 -33.64
#